data_AF-A0ABD6XA66-F1
#
_entry.id   AF-A0ABD6XA66-F1
#
_cell.length_a   1.000
_cell.length_b   1.000
_cell.length_c   1.000
_cell.angle_alpha   90.00
_cell.angle_beta   90.00
_cell.angle_gamma   90.00
#
_symmetry.space_group_name_H-M   'P 1'
#
loop_
_entity.id
_entity.type
_entity.pdbx_description
1 polymer ?
#
loop_
_entity_poly.entity_id
_entity_poly.type
_entity_poly.pdbx_seq_one_letter_code
_entity_poly.pdbx_strand_id
1 'polypeptide(L)'
;MAESLKKENEALRAQLKKAQEQLEQQAITIKQLQEIIFGKKTEVLEQVADGQLSLFDPVDDLNLDQEITEVVKTTTTKIVRHRPAKKQLTRQEFLDQLPQVEEVVSLKTTTCPDCQHKMAHIGKRLARREARL
;
A
#
# COMPACT_ATOMS: atom_id res chain seq x y z
N MET A 1 -58.92 -2.74 -10.76
CA MET A 1 -57.92 -2.42 -11.81
C MET A 1 -57.23 -1.06 -11.60
N ALA A 2 -57.96 0.04 -11.34
CA ALA A 2 -57.30 1.34 -11.14
C ALA A 2 -56.36 1.41 -9.92
N GLU A 3 -56.71 0.75 -8.81
CA GLU A 3 -55.89 0.75 -7.59
C GLU A 3 -54.64 -0.14 -7.68
N SER A 4 -54.70 -1.26 -8.41
CA SER A 4 -53.53 -2.10 -8.66
C SER A 4 -52.52 -1.38 -9.54
N LEU A 5 -52.99 -0.68 -10.59
CA LEU A 5 -52.14 0.15 -11.45
C LEU A 5 -51.47 1.31 -10.69
N LYS A 6 -52.14 1.91 -9.69
CA LYS A 6 -51.54 2.95 -8.85
C LYS A 6 -50.40 2.38 -7.99
N LYS A 7 -50.62 1.24 -7.35
CA LYS A 7 -49.60 0.55 -6.54
C LYS A 7 -48.40 0.13 -7.38
N GLU A 8 -48.63 -0.37 -8.60
CA GLU A 8 -47.56 -0.70 -9.55
C GLU A 8 -46.77 0.55 -9.96
N ASN A 9 -47.43 1.67 -10.24
CA ASN A 9 -46.75 2.93 -10.55
C ASN A 9 -45.90 3.45 -9.38
N GLU A 10 -46.38 3.33 -8.15
CA GLU A 10 -45.62 3.70 -6.95
C GLU A 10 -44.38 2.80 -6.76
N ALA A 11 -44.54 1.49 -6.97
CA ALA A 11 -43.43 0.54 -6.91
C ALA A 11 -42.38 0.81 -8.00
N LEU A 12 -42.81 1.09 -9.23
CA LEU A 12 -41.93 1.45 -10.35
C LEU A 12 -41.18 2.76 -10.07
N ARG A 13 -41.85 3.77 -9.52
CA ARG A 13 -41.20 5.03 -9.12
C ARG A 13 -40.17 4.82 -8.01
N ALA A 14 -40.44 3.93 -7.05
CA ALA A 14 -39.49 3.61 -6.01
C ALA A 14 -38.25 2.88 -6.55
N GLN A 15 -38.43 1.96 -7.51
CA GLN A 15 -37.31 1.29 -8.19
C GLN A 15 -36.48 2.28 -9.01
N LEU A 16 -37.12 3.20 -9.74
CA LEU A 16 -36.42 4.23 -10.50
C LEU A 16 -35.55 5.13 -9.60
N LYS A 17 -36.07 5.54 -8.44
CA LYS A 17 -35.31 6.33 -7.47
C LYS A 17 -34.06 5.59 -6.97
N LYS A 18 -34.21 4.31 -6.59
CA LYS A 18 -33.08 3.48 -6.16
C LYS A 18 -32.04 3.30 -7.27
N ALA A 19 -32.48 3.10 -8.51
CA ALA A 19 -31.57 2.98 -9.64
C ALA A 19 -30.81 4.30 -9.91
N GLN A 20 -31.49 5.44 -9.79
CA GLN A 20 -30.85 6.76 -9.92
C GLN A 20 -29.79 6.99 -8.83
N GLU A 21 -30.10 6.68 -7.57
CA GLU A 21 -29.15 6.78 -6.45
C GLU A 21 -27.92 5.89 -6.68
N GLN A 22 -28.09 4.68 -7.21
CA GLN A 22 -26.98 3.79 -7.54
C GLN A 22 -26.12 4.33 -8.68
N LEU A 23 -26.73 4.92 -9.71
CA LEU A 23 -26.01 5.55 -10.82
C LEU A 23 -25.18 6.75 -10.36
N GLU A 24 -25.73 7.56 -9.45
CA GLU A 24 -24.99 8.70 -8.86
C GLU A 24 -23.77 8.22 -8.06
N GLN A 25 -23.94 7.19 -7.24
CA GLN A 25 -22.84 6.60 -6.47
C GLN A 25 -21.75 6.03 -7.39
N GLN A 26 -22.14 5.32 -8.45
CA GLN A 26 -21.21 4.79 -9.46
C GLN A 26 -20.50 5.91 -10.22
N ALA A 27 -21.18 7.00 -10.55
CA ALA A 27 -20.55 8.14 -11.23
C ALA A 27 -19.48 8.81 -10.35
N ILE A 28 -19.71 8.90 -9.04
CA ILE A 28 -18.74 9.46 -8.08
C ILE A 28 -17.51 8.55 -7.97
N THR A 29 -17.69 7.23 -7.85
CA THR A 29 -16.56 6.30 -7.74
C THR A 29 -15.73 6.25 -9.02
N ILE A 30 -16.36 6.30 -10.20
CA ILE A 30 -15.64 6.35 -11.47
C ILE A 30 -14.77 7.62 -11.54
N LYS A 31 -15.30 8.78 -11.14
CA LYS A 31 -14.52 10.03 -11.10
C LYS A 31 -13.32 9.92 -10.16
N GLN A 32 -13.51 9.37 -8.95
CA GLN A 32 -12.42 9.15 -8.00
C GLN A 32 -11.35 8.20 -8.55
N LEU A 33 -11.76 7.10 -9.20
CA LEU A 33 -10.83 6.17 -9.83
C LEU A 33 -10.09 6.80 -11.01
N GLN A 34 -10.77 7.63 -11.82
CA GLN A 34 -10.13 8.40 -12.88
C GLN A 34 -9.12 9.39 -12.32
N GLU A 35 -9.42 10.07 -11.21
CA GLU A 35 -8.45 10.92 -10.50
C GLU A 35 -7.28 10.11 -9.91
N ILE A 36 -7.47 8.86 -9.50
CA ILE A 36 -6.37 8.02 -9.03
C ILE A 36 -5.48 7.55 -10.20
N ILE A 37 -6.09 7.15 -11.32
CA ILE A 37 -5.37 6.57 -12.48
C ILE A 37 -4.73 7.68 -13.33
N PHE A 38 -5.47 8.74 -13.58
CA PHE A 38 -5.10 9.83 -14.50
C PHE A 38 -4.93 11.18 -13.80
N GLY A 39 -5.24 11.28 -12.50
CA GLY A 39 -4.90 12.49 -11.76
C GLY A 39 -3.41 12.75 -11.86
N LYS A 40 -3.07 14.04 -11.76
CA LYS A 40 -1.74 14.58 -12.06
C LYS A 40 -0.67 13.65 -11.52
N LYS A 41 -0.04 12.93 -12.45
CA LYS A 41 1.15 12.12 -12.24
C LYS A 41 2.03 12.85 -11.23
N THR A 42 2.11 12.35 -10.00
CA THR A 42 3.02 12.87 -8.96
C THR A 42 4.47 12.50 -9.22
N GLU A 43 4.81 12.26 -10.49
CA GLU A 43 6.15 12.22 -11.01
C GLU A 43 6.14 12.96 -12.36
N VAL A 44 5.77 14.25 -12.34
CA VAL A 44 6.53 15.18 -13.17
C VAL A 44 7.92 15.10 -12.58
N LEU A 45 8.80 14.32 -13.22
CA LEU A 45 10.22 14.34 -12.93
C LEU A 45 10.67 15.76 -13.25
N GLU A 46 10.66 16.62 -12.22
CA GLU A 46 11.24 17.95 -12.31
C GLU A 46 12.69 17.76 -12.75
N GLN A 47 12.92 18.22 -13.99
CA GLN A 47 14.18 18.73 -14.49
C GLN A 47 15.32 17.72 -14.39
N VAL A 48 15.44 16.98 -15.49
CA VAL A 48 16.71 16.42 -15.96
C VAL A 48 17.84 17.37 -15.57
N ALA A 49 18.78 16.89 -14.76
CA ALA A 49 19.89 17.68 -14.25
C ALA A 49 20.65 18.38 -15.39
N ASP A 50 21.19 19.57 -15.12
CA ASP A 50 21.91 20.40 -16.09
C ASP A 50 22.93 19.58 -16.88
N GLY A 51 22.67 19.40 -18.19
CA GLY A 51 23.53 18.67 -19.12
C GLY A 51 23.00 17.33 -19.65
N GLN A 52 21.82 16.88 -19.23
CA GLN A 52 21.19 15.67 -19.77
C GLN A 52 19.95 16.02 -20.61
N LEU A 53 19.72 15.30 -21.70
CA LEU A 53 18.53 15.44 -22.54
C LEU A 53 17.42 14.53 -22.01
N SER A 54 16.19 15.04 -21.92
CA SER A 54 15.02 14.22 -21.58
C SER A 54 14.83 13.12 -22.63
N LEU A 55 14.63 11.88 -22.18
CA LEU A 55 14.39 10.73 -23.06
C LEU A 55 12.92 10.63 -23.52
N PHE A 56 12.04 11.42 -22.91
CA PHE A 56 10.62 11.47 -23.26
C PHE A 56 10.35 12.81 -23.94
N ASP A 57 9.89 12.74 -25.18
CA ASP A 57 9.42 13.92 -25.92
C ASP A 57 8.24 14.55 -25.17
N PRO A 58 8.20 15.89 -25.02
CA PRO A 58 7.01 16.55 -24.54
C PRO A 58 5.90 16.24 -25.54
N VAL A 59 4.92 15.45 -25.10
CA VAL A 59 3.75 15.13 -25.91
C VAL A 59 3.07 16.47 -26.22
N ASP A 60 2.90 16.72 -27.51
CA ASP A 60 2.54 18.00 -28.11
C ASP A 60 1.48 18.80 -27.34
N ASP A 61 1.73 20.11 -27.30
CA ASP A 61 0.87 21.19 -26.87
C ASP A 61 -0.53 21.09 -27.50
N LEU A 62 -1.42 20.33 -26.88
CA LEU A 62 -2.85 20.43 -27.16
C LEU A 62 -3.45 21.52 -26.27
N ASN A 63 -3.49 22.72 -26.87
CA ASN A 63 -4.24 23.94 -26.50
C ASN A 63 -3.54 24.90 -25.53
N LEU A 64 -2.58 25.68 -26.05
CA LEU A 64 -2.05 26.87 -25.36
C LEU A 64 -2.77 28.20 -25.70
N ASP A 65 -3.85 28.19 -26.49
CA ASP A 65 -4.55 29.43 -26.90
C ASP A 65 -5.78 29.78 -26.04
N GLN A 66 -5.82 29.37 -24.77
CA GLN A 66 -6.76 29.94 -23.82
C GLN A 66 -5.99 30.93 -22.94
N GLU A 67 -6.30 32.23 -23.08
CA GLU A 67 -5.96 33.26 -22.11
C GLU A 67 -6.59 32.90 -20.76
N ILE A 68 -5.90 32.07 -19.99
CA ILE A 68 -6.24 31.76 -18.62
C ILE A 68 -5.88 33.02 -17.84
N THR A 69 -6.90 33.78 -17.46
CA THR A 69 -6.77 34.79 -16.40
C THR A 69 -6.45 34.04 -15.11
N GLU A 70 -5.17 33.87 -14.84
CA GLU A 70 -4.66 33.25 -13.62
C GLU A 70 -5.00 34.16 -12.44
N VAL A 71 -6.18 33.93 -11.85
CA VAL A 71 -6.46 34.40 -10.50
C VAL A 71 -5.56 33.59 -9.58
N VAL A 72 -4.36 34.12 -9.31
CA VAL A 72 -3.40 33.59 -8.34
C VAL A 72 -4.04 33.69 -6.95
N LYS A 73 -4.92 32.75 -6.63
CA LYS A 73 -5.33 32.50 -5.25
C LYS A 73 -4.12 31.87 -4.58
N THR A 74 -3.37 32.68 -3.84
CA THR A 74 -2.33 32.21 -2.91
C THR A 74 -3.00 31.42 -1.78
N THR A 75 -3.47 30.21 -2.09
CA THR A 75 -3.86 29.25 -1.07
C THR A 75 -2.57 28.79 -0.41
N THR A 76 -2.32 29.30 0.79
CA THR A 76 -1.24 28.86 1.67
C THR A 76 -1.47 27.38 1.97
N THR A 77 -0.84 26.51 1.18
CA THR A 77 -0.86 25.07 1.38
C THR A 77 -0.20 24.79 2.72
N LYS A 78 -1.02 24.52 3.74
CA LYS A 78 -0.54 23.99 5.01
C LYS A 78 0.10 22.63 4.71
N ILE A 79 1.43 22.59 4.73
CA ILE A 79 2.21 21.37 4.60
C ILE A 79 1.84 20.49 5.80
N VAL A 80 0.96 19.51 5.57
CA VAL A 80 0.70 18.45 6.55
C VAL A 80 1.98 17.63 6.59
N ARG A 81 2.74 17.74 7.69
CA ARG A 81 3.94 16.94 7.89
C ARG A 81 3.58 15.47 7.68
N HIS A 82 4.13 14.86 6.63
CA HIS A 82 4.00 13.43 6.43
C HIS A 82 4.51 12.74 7.70
N ARG A 83 3.69 11.85 8.26
CA ARG A 83 4.14 11.02 9.38
C ARG A 83 5.39 10.27 8.91
N PRO A 84 6.45 10.22 9.73
CA PRO A 84 7.63 9.45 9.37
C PRO A 84 7.20 8.00 9.10
N ALA A 85 7.80 7.41 8.07
CA ALA A 85 7.59 6.00 7.77
C ALA A 85 7.86 5.18 9.05
N LYS A 86 6.97 4.23 9.34
CA LYS A 86 7.20 3.30 10.44
C LYS A 86 8.54 2.62 10.18
N LYS A 87 9.41 2.60 11.19
CA LYS A 87 10.66 1.85 11.11
C LYS A 87 10.31 0.40 10.81
N GLN A 88 10.77 -0.12 9.69
CA GLN A 88 10.65 -1.54 9.42
C GLN A 88 11.56 -2.26 10.41
N LEU A 89 10.97 -3.19 11.15
CA LEU A 89 11.73 -4.06 12.05
C LEU A 89 12.69 -4.88 11.21
N THR A 90 13.92 -4.99 11.70
CA THR A 90 14.87 -5.95 11.15
C THR A 90 14.33 -7.37 11.33
N ARG A 91 14.78 -8.30 10.49
CA ARG A 91 14.36 -9.71 10.55
C ARG A 91 14.54 -10.31 11.95
N GLN A 92 15.57 -9.90 12.68
CA GLN A 92 15.85 -10.38 14.05
C GLN A 92 14.78 -9.88 15.02
N GLU A 93 14.52 -8.57 15.05
CA GLU A 93 13.52 -7.99 15.94
C GLU A 93 12.11 -8.54 15.68
N PHE A 94 11.79 -8.85 14.42
CA PHE A 94 10.54 -9.52 14.08
C PHE A 94 10.46 -10.95 14.67
N LEU A 95 11.52 -11.74 14.51
CA LEU A 95 11.57 -13.10 15.07
C LEU A 95 11.55 -13.11 16.60
N ASP A 96 12.08 -12.06 17.25
CA ASP A 96 12.10 -11.93 18.71
C ASP A 96 10.70 -11.71 19.32
N GLN A 97 9.78 -11.12 18.55
CA GLN A 97 8.40 -10.89 18.98
C GLN A 97 7.51 -12.14 18.90
N LEU A 98 7.91 -13.15 18.13
CA LEU A 98 7.13 -14.39 17.96
C LEU A 98 7.33 -15.33 19.17
N PRO A 99 6.34 -16.17 19.51
CA PRO A 99 6.51 -17.20 20.52
C PRO A 99 7.63 -18.17 20.12
N GLN A 100 8.63 -18.32 20.99
CA GLN A 100 9.82 -19.15 20.74
C GLN A 100 9.73 -20.47 21.49
N VAL A 101 10.09 -21.56 20.81
CA VAL A 101 10.22 -22.90 21.39
C VAL A 101 11.66 -23.36 21.23
N GLU A 102 12.32 -23.66 22.34
CA GLU A 102 13.70 -24.16 22.33
C GLU A 102 13.74 -25.69 22.14
N GLU A 103 14.21 -26.13 20.98
CA GLU A 103 14.50 -27.55 20.72
C GLU A 103 16.00 -27.83 20.99
N VAL A 104 16.30 -28.60 22.04
CA VAL A 104 17.69 -28.98 22.38
C VAL A 104 18.07 -30.27 21.66
N VAL A 105 19.04 -30.19 20.74
CA VAL A 105 19.61 -31.37 20.07
C VAL A 105 20.78 -31.91 20.89
N SER A 106 20.67 -33.15 21.36
CA SER A 106 21.75 -33.81 22.09
C SER A 106 22.89 -34.24 21.16
N LEU A 107 24.12 -34.12 21.65
CA LEU A 107 25.30 -34.60 20.93
C LEU A 107 25.32 -36.13 20.95
N LYS A 108 25.66 -36.74 19.81
CA LYS A 108 25.72 -38.21 19.65
C LYS A 108 26.86 -38.83 20.47
N THR A 109 27.96 -38.10 20.66
CA THR A 109 29.16 -38.56 21.35
C THR A 109 29.54 -37.57 22.43
N THR A 110 29.57 -38.04 23.68
CA THR A 110 29.96 -37.25 24.86
C THR A 110 31.28 -37.72 25.45
N THR A 111 31.98 -38.62 24.75
CA THR A 111 33.27 -39.18 25.10
C THR A 111 34.37 -38.60 24.23
N CYS A 112 35.52 -38.33 24.86
CA CYS A 112 36.72 -37.89 24.14
C CYS A 112 37.21 -39.01 23.21
N PRO A 113 37.49 -38.75 21.92
CA PRO A 113 37.97 -39.76 20.99
C PRO A 113 39.34 -40.34 21.38
N ASP A 114 40.17 -39.56 22.08
CA ASP A 114 41.56 -39.96 22.37
C ASP A 114 41.72 -40.66 23.72
N CYS A 115 41.06 -40.17 24.77
CA CYS A 115 41.18 -40.72 26.13
C CYS A 115 39.93 -41.47 26.63
N GLN A 116 38.84 -41.48 25.85
CA GLN A 116 37.55 -42.15 26.15
C GLN A 116 36.86 -41.68 27.44
N HIS A 117 37.37 -40.65 28.10
CA HIS A 117 36.72 -40.06 29.27
C HIS A 117 35.51 -39.22 28.86
N LYS A 118 34.54 -39.08 29.78
CA LYS A 118 33.38 -38.22 29.59
C LYS A 118 33.82 -36.75 29.55
N MET A 119 33.39 -36.03 28.51
CA MET A 119 33.71 -34.62 28.35
C MET A 119 32.85 -33.77 29.28
N ALA A 120 33.45 -32.70 29.83
CA ALA A 120 32.72 -31.74 30.64
C ALA A 120 31.78 -30.88 29.77
N HIS A 121 30.59 -30.55 30.29
CA HIS A 121 29.63 -29.72 29.59
C HIS A 121 30.03 -28.24 29.69
N ILE A 122 30.47 -27.66 28.56
CA ILE A 122 30.95 -26.27 28.50
C ILE A 122 29.79 -25.27 28.27
N GLY A 123 28.71 -25.68 27.59
CA GLY A 123 27.57 -24.80 27.31
C GLY A 123 26.71 -25.27 26.15
N LYS A 124 25.76 -24.41 25.75
CA LYS A 124 24.88 -24.62 24.59
C LYS A 124 25.22 -23.60 23.51
N ARG A 125 25.15 -24.01 22.24
CA ARG A 125 25.31 -23.13 21.07
C ARG A 125 23.99 -23.12 20.28
N LEU A 126 23.57 -21.94 19.82
CA LEU A 126 22.43 -21.84 18.91
C LEU A 126 22.83 -22.40 17.55
N ALA A 127 22.21 -23.51 17.16
CA ALA A 127 22.47 -24.16 15.88
C ALA A 127 21.75 -23.43 14.74
N ARG A 128 20.46 -23.15 14.92
CA ARG A 128 19.61 -22.47 13.94
C ARG A 128 18.35 -21.91 14.61
N ARG A 129 17.73 -20.93 13.97
CA ARG A 129 16.47 -20.33 14.38
C ARG A 129 15.56 -20.18 13.17
N GLU A 130 14.42 -20.84 13.20
CA GLU A 130 13.49 -20.98 12.08
C GLU A 130 12.08 -20.64 12.57
N ALA A 131 11.25 -20.10 11.69
CA ALA A 131 9.82 -19.92 11.93
C ALA A 131 9.06 -21.02 11.18
N ARG A 132 8.13 -21.70 11.85
CA ARG A 132 7.16 -22.61 11.21
C ARG A 132 5.84 -21.86 11.06
N LEU A 133 5.26 -21.89 9.86
CA LEU A 133 3.93 -21.34 9.54
C LEU A 133 2.85 -22.35 9.89
#